data_AF-A0A9D1RS61-F1
#
_entry.id   AF-A0A9D1RS61-F1
#
_cell.length_a   1.000
_cell.length_b   1.000
_cell.length_c   1.000
_cell.angle_alpha   90.00
_cell.angle_beta   90.00
_cell.angle_gamma   90.00
#
_symmetry.space_group_name_H-M   'P 1'
#
loop_
_entity.id
_entity.type
_entity.pdbx_description
1 polymer ?
#
loop_
_entity_poly.entity_id
_entity_poly.type
_entity_poly.pdbx_seq_one_letter_code
_entity_poly.pdbx_strand_id
1 'polypeptide(L)'
;MAEHVFGIEPREVRTVARAMGGEARTLTSAASDIHGGVPPAASLPGGCATAAATAGAGRVGDAVTGEAAVVEVVGRDLHSFVDAVTDAEAGSSLAFAGTKTR
;
A
#
# COMPACT_ATOMS: atom_id res chain seq x y z
N MET A 1 19.65 15.29 -14.91
CA MET A 1 19.96 13.86 -15.19
C MET A 1 19.30 13.04 -14.12
N ALA A 2 18.45 12.09 -14.51
CA ALA A 2 17.92 11.09 -13.59
C ALA A 2 19.07 10.17 -13.16
N GLU A 3 19.12 9.86 -11.88
CA GLU A 3 20.13 8.99 -11.28
C GLU A 3 19.60 7.56 -11.38
N HIS A 4 20.21 6.77 -12.27
CA HIS A 4 19.82 5.39 -12.49
C HIS A 4 20.73 4.45 -11.72
N VAL A 5 20.12 3.57 -10.93
CA VAL A 5 20.81 2.51 -10.17
C VAL A 5 20.48 1.18 -10.82
N PHE A 6 21.47 0.50 -11.40
CA PHE A 6 21.28 -0.73 -12.18
C PHE A 6 20.17 -0.64 -13.25
N GLY A 7 19.99 0.53 -13.88
CA GLY A 7 18.96 0.75 -14.91
C GLY A 7 17.54 0.98 -14.37
N ILE A 8 17.36 1.03 -13.05
CA ILE A 8 16.13 1.43 -12.37
C ILE A 8 16.24 2.90 -12.01
N GLU A 9 15.12 3.62 -11.91
CA GLU A 9 15.08 4.96 -11.32
C GLU A 9 14.51 4.89 -9.89
N PRO A 10 15.37 4.77 -8.84
CA PRO A 10 14.93 4.61 -7.45
C PRO A 10 13.93 5.67 -6.98
N ARG A 11 14.04 6.90 -7.51
CA ARG A 11 13.18 8.02 -7.15
C ARG A 11 11.75 7.84 -7.64
N GLU A 12 11.59 7.34 -8.87
CA GLU A 12 10.27 7.03 -9.43
C GLU A 12 9.63 5.86 -8.67
N VAL A 13 10.39 4.79 -8.43
CA VAL A 13 9.87 3.62 -7.68
C VAL A 13 9.48 4.00 -6.24
N ARG A 14 10.27 4.84 -5.56
CA ARG A 14 9.92 5.37 -4.23
C ARG A 14 8.67 6.27 -4.29
N THR A 15 8.49 7.04 -5.35
CA THR A 15 7.28 7.85 -5.55
C THR A 15 6.05 6.95 -5.69
N VAL A 16 6.14 5.90 -6.50
CA VAL A 16 5.06 4.91 -6.66
C VAL A 16 4.76 4.20 -5.33
N ALA A 17 5.77 3.71 -4.63
CA ALA A 17 5.61 3.06 -3.32
C ALA A 17 4.87 3.97 -2.31
N ARG A 18 5.20 5.26 -2.28
CA ARG A 18 4.52 6.25 -1.43
C ARG A 18 3.08 6.48 -1.85
N ALA A 19 2.82 6.57 -3.16
CA ALA A 19 1.47 6.72 -3.70
C ALA A 19 0.60 5.51 -3.33
N MET A 20 1.13 4.29 -3.45
CA MET A 20 0.44 3.07 -3.00
C MET A 20 0.12 3.09 -1.51
N GLY A 21 1.06 3.52 -0.66
CA GLY A 21 0.77 3.70 0.76
C GLY A 21 -0.31 4.76 1.05
N GLY A 22 -0.40 5.80 0.21
CA GLY A 22 -1.50 6.77 0.24
C GLY A 22 -2.84 6.14 -0.12
N GLU A 23 -2.88 5.40 -1.22
CA GLU A 23 -4.07 4.70 -1.70
C GLU A 23 -4.60 3.68 -0.69
N ALA A 24 -3.72 2.88 -0.09
CA ALA A 24 -4.08 1.93 0.96
C ALA A 24 -4.76 2.63 2.14
N ARG A 25 -4.28 3.82 2.56
CA ARG A 25 -4.94 4.59 3.64
C ARG A 25 -6.32 5.09 3.23
N THR A 26 -6.46 5.54 1.98
CA THR A 26 -7.76 5.98 1.45
C THR A 26 -8.76 4.82 1.43
N LEU A 27 -8.34 3.63 0.97
CA LEU A 27 -9.17 2.43 0.97
C LEU A 27 -9.57 2.01 2.40
N THR A 28 -8.65 2.03 3.36
CA THR A 28 -8.96 1.74 4.77
C THR A 28 -9.97 2.73 5.36
N SER A 29 -9.86 4.02 5.01
CA SER A 29 -10.86 5.02 5.42
C SER A 29 -12.22 4.71 4.80
N ALA A 30 -12.26 4.43 3.50
CA ALA A 30 -13.50 4.08 2.81
C ALA A 30 -14.15 2.82 3.38
N ALA A 31 -13.37 1.79 3.72
CA ALA A 31 -13.87 0.60 4.40
C ALA A 31 -14.53 0.94 5.75
N SER A 32 -13.88 1.81 6.53
CA SER A 32 -14.41 2.27 7.82
C SER A 32 -15.73 3.03 7.66
N ASP A 33 -15.81 3.89 6.65
CA ASP A 33 -17.04 4.64 6.32
C ASP A 33 -18.17 3.70 5.87
N ILE A 34 -17.84 2.64 5.11
CA ILE A 34 -18.81 1.62 4.69
C ILE A 34 -19.33 0.85 5.91
N HIS A 35 -18.45 0.41 6.81
CA HIS A 35 -18.85 -0.26 8.05
C HIS A 35 -19.75 0.63 8.93
N GLY A 36 -19.38 1.91 9.07
CA GLY A 36 -20.10 2.88 9.90
C GLY A 36 -21.34 3.50 9.25
N GLY A 37 -21.47 3.40 7.93
CA GLY A 37 -22.51 4.10 7.15
C GLY A 37 -23.92 3.51 7.26
N VAL A 38 -24.08 2.37 7.95
CA VAL A 38 -25.41 1.77 8.14
C VAL A 38 -26.10 2.43 9.34
N PRO A 39 -27.28 3.06 9.16
CA PRO A 39 -28.03 3.63 10.26
C PRO A 39 -28.34 2.57 11.33
N PRO A 40 -28.33 2.94 12.63
CA PRO A 40 -28.66 1.99 13.67
C PRO A 40 -30.08 1.43 13.47
N ALA A 41 -30.28 0.17 13.84
CA ALA A 41 -31.56 -0.54 13.62
C ALA A 41 -32.78 0.18 14.19
N ALA A 42 -32.60 0.98 15.24
CA ALA A 42 -33.65 1.82 15.83
C ALA A 42 -34.14 2.96 14.91
N SER A 43 -33.37 3.32 13.89
CA SER A 43 -33.65 4.44 12.97
C SER A 43 -34.31 4.01 11.66
N LEU A 44 -34.54 2.70 11.43
CA LEU A 44 -35.09 2.17 10.18
C LEU A 44 -36.30 1.26 10.45
N PRO A 45 -37.46 1.49 9.79
CA PRO A 45 -38.58 0.56 9.84
C PRO A 45 -38.19 -0.77 9.18
N GLY A 46 -38.35 -1.90 9.89
CA GLY A 46 -38.11 -3.24 9.37
C GLY A 46 -36.71 -3.79 9.69
N GLY A 47 -36.60 -4.48 10.84
CA GLY A 47 -35.33 -5.03 11.34
C GLY A 47 -34.61 -5.98 10.39
N CYS A 48 -35.34 -6.72 9.53
CA CYS A 48 -34.72 -7.61 8.54
C CYS A 48 -33.96 -6.85 7.45
N ALA A 49 -34.47 -5.69 7.01
CA ALA A 49 -33.82 -4.87 5.98
C ALA A 49 -32.55 -4.22 6.53
N THR A 50 -32.60 -3.73 7.77
CA THR A 50 -31.42 -3.18 8.46
C THR A 50 -30.34 -4.25 8.68
N ALA A 51 -30.72 -5.44 9.14
CA ALA A 51 -29.78 -6.54 9.33
C ALA A 51 -29.10 -6.95 8.01
N ALA A 52 -29.85 -7.02 6.92
CA ALA A 52 -29.31 -7.30 5.59
C ALA A 52 -28.36 -6.18 5.11
N ALA A 53 -28.69 -4.92 5.36
CA ALA A 53 -27.83 -3.79 5.03
C ALA A 53 -26.53 -3.80 5.84
N THR A 54 -26.58 -4.07 7.15
CA THR A 54 -25.40 -4.22 8.01
C THR A 54 -24.51 -5.37 7.53
N ALA A 55 -25.10 -6.53 7.20
CA ALA A 55 -24.34 -7.67 6.68
C ALA A 55 -23.75 -7.41 5.28
N GLY A 56 -24.45 -6.63 4.45
CA GLY A 56 -23.94 -6.20 3.14
C GLY A 56 -22.76 -5.24 3.28
N ALA A 57 -22.93 -4.18 4.08
CA ALA A 57 -21.89 -3.20 4.36
C ALA A 57 -20.66 -3.84 5.02
N GLY A 58 -20.86 -4.77 5.97
CA GLY A 58 -19.77 -5.55 6.56
C GLY A 58 -18.95 -6.28 5.51
N ARG A 59 -19.59 -7.05 4.63
CA ARG A 59 -18.89 -7.80 3.56
C ARG A 59 -18.13 -6.89 2.60
N VAL A 60 -18.70 -5.75 2.22
CA VAL A 60 -18.03 -4.80 1.33
C VAL A 60 -16.86 -4.13 2.04
N GLY A 61 -17.05 -3.69 3.29
CA GLY A 61 -15.97 -3.09 4.09
C GLY A 61 -14.81 -4.05 4.33
N ASP A 62 -15.09 -5.32 4.61
CA ASP A 62 -14.07 -6.38 4.76
C ASP A 62 -13.29 -6.59 3.46
N ALA A 63 -13.98 -6.61 2.32
CA ALA A 63 -13.34 -6.75 1.00
C ALA A 63 -12.42 -5.57 0.69
N VAL A 64 -12.88 -4.34 0.92
CA VAL A 64 -12.09 -3.12 0.71
C VAL A 64 -10.89 -3.06 1.67
N THR A 65 -11.05 -3.52 2.91
CA THR A 65 -9.94 -3.67 3.87
C THR A 65 -8.89 -4.66 3.36
N GLY A 66 -9.32 -5.77 2.76
CA GLY A 66 -8.43 -6.74 2.13
C GLY A 66 -7.64 -6.14 0.96
N GLU A 67 -8.28 -5.35 0.10
CA GLU A 67 -7.62 -4.64 -0.99
C GLU A 67 -6.59 -3.63 -0.46
N ALA A 68 -6.94 -2.85 0.57
CA ALA A 68 -6.03 -1.91 1.21
C ALA A 68 -4.75 -2.59 1.71
N ALA A 69 -4.90 -3.78 2.35
CA ALA A 69 -3.77 -4.55 2.84
C ALA A 69 -2.84 -5.03 1.72
N VAL A 70 -3.40 -5.48 0.59
CA VAL A 70 -2.59 -5.89 -0.58
C VAL A 70 -1.81 -4.71 -1.14
N VAL A 71 -2.46 -3.56 -1.31
CA VAL A 71 -1.80 -2.35 -1.82
C VAL A 71 -0.69 -1.88 -0.89
N GLU A 72 -0.90 -1.96 0.43
CA GLU A 72 0.13 -1.63 1.42
C GLU A 72 1.36 -2.56 1.31
N VAL A 73 1.13 -3.87 1.18
CA VAL A 73 2.21 -4.86 1.02
C VAL A 73 3.02 -4.56 -0.23
N VAL A 74 2.38 -4.33 -1.37
CA VAL A 74 3.10 -4.02 -2.61
C VAL A 74 3.91 -2.72 -2.48
N GLY A 75 3.35 -1.68 -1.84
CA GLY A 75 4.09 -0.45 -1.57
C GLY A 75 5.33 -0.68 -0.70
N ARG A 76 5.22 -1.56 0.30
CA ARG A 76 6.34 -1.93 1.18
C ARG A 76 7.40 -2.72 0.45
N ASP A 77 7.00 -3.71 -0.36
CA ASP A 77 7.91 -4.54 -1.13
C ASP A 77 8.69 -3.72 -2.15
N LEU A 78 8.06 -2.73 -2.79
CA LEU A 78 8.74 -1.78 -3.66
C LEU A 78 9.78 -0.94 -2.91
N HIS A 79 9.50 -0.56 -1.66
CA HIS A 79 10.47 0.16 -0.83
C HIS A 79 11.69 -0.70 -0.51
N SER A 80 11.45 -1.92 -0.02
CA SER A 80 12.50 -2.89 0.30
C SER A 80 13.34 -3.26 -0.94
N PHE A 81 12.71 -3.39 -2.10
CA PHE A 81 13.38 -3.63 -3.36
C PHE A 81 14.34 -2.49 -3.73
N VAL A 82 13.89 -1.23 -3.64
CA VAL A 82 14.74 -0.08 -3.97
C VAL A 82 15.94 0.03 -3.02
N ASP A 83 15.73 -0.23 -1.73
CA ASP A 83 16.81 -0.19 -0.75
C ASP A 83 17.84 -1.29 -1.02
N ALA A 84 17.40 -2.53 -1.30
CA ALA A 84 18.29 -3.62 -1.68
C ALA A 84 19.10 -3.32 -2.94
N VAL A 85 18.47 -2.71 -3.96
CA VAL A 85 19.12 -2.31 -5.22
C VAL A 85 20.16 -1.20 -4.98
N THR A 86 19.84 -0.22 -4.14
CA THR A 86 20.74 0.89 -3.81
C THR A 86 21.95 0.40 -3.01
N ASP A 87 21.72 -0.48 -2.02
CA ASP A 87 22.77 -1.07 -1.21
C ASP A 87 23.71 -1.96 -2.04
N ALA A 88 23.16 -2.72 -2.99
CA ALA A 88 23.95 -3.54 -3.91
C ALA A 88 24.86 -2.69 -4.80
N GLU A 89 24.41 -1.50 -5.25
CA GLU A 89 25.22 -0.61 -6.08
C GLU A 89 26.34 0.02 -5.26
N ALA A 90 26.03 0.49 -4.05
CA ALA A 90 27.02 1.02 -3.12
C ALA A 90 28.11 -0.03 -2.81
N GLY A 91 27.69 -1.28 -2.53
CA GLY A 91 28.60 -2.39 -2.30
C GLY A 91 29.49 -2.71 -3.51
N SER A 92 28.92 -2.72 -4.72
CA SER A 92 29.66 -2.94 -5.97
C SER A 92 30.69 -1.83 -6.21
N SER A 93 30.31 -0.58 -5.99
CA SER A 93 31.16 0.60 -6.15
C SER A 93 32.37 0.57 -5.22
N LEU A 94 32.15 0.17 -3.95
CA LEU A 94 33.22 0.00 -2.97
C LEU A 94 34.21 -1.11 -3.36
N ALA A 95 33.71 -2.26 -3.85
CA ALA A 95 34.54 -3.37 -4.30
C ALA A 95 35.41 -2.99 -5.52
N PHE A 96 34.84 -2.25 -6.47
CA PHE A 96 35.57 -1.73 -7.63
C PHE A 96 36.63 -0.68 -7.25
N ALA A 97 36.34 0.19 -6.29
CA ALA A 97 37.32 1.17 -5.81
C ALA A 97 38.51 0.50 -5.11
N GLY A 98 38.25 -0.52 -4.27
CA GLY A 98 39.29 -1.24 -3.53
C GLY A 98 40.18 -2.14 -4.39
N THR A 99 39.69 -2.61 -5.55
CA THR A 99 40.48 -3.41 -6.50
C THR A 99 41.39 -2.56 -7.40
N LYS A 100 41.12 -1.25 -7.54
CA LYS A 100 41.93 -0.33 -8.35
C LYS A 100 43.19 0.18 -7.64
N THR A 101 43.26 -0.01 -6.33
CA THR A 101 44.38 0.41 -5.47
C THR A 101 45.39 -0.70 -5.17
N ARG A 102 45.33 -1.85 -5.86
CA ARG A 102 46.22 -3.00 -5.62
C ARG A 102 47.00 -3.42 -6.85
#